data_AF-A0A4Q4UDY7-F1
#
_entry.id   AF-A0A4Q4UDY7-F1
#
_cell.length_a   1.000
_cell.length_b   1.000
_cell.length_c   1.000
_cell.angle_alpha   90.00
_cell.angle_beta   90.00
_cell.angle_gamma   90.00
#
_symmetry.space_group_name_H-M   'P 1'
#
loop_
_entity.id
_entity.type
_entity.pdbx_description
1 polymer ?
#
loop_
_entity_poly.entity_id
_entity_poly.type
_entity_poly.pdbx_seq_one_letter_code
_entity_poly.pdbx_strand_id
1 'polypeptide(L)'
;MPSYSLSSIAAVAVALPLVQLASAHGYVSGVSVNGGSVIQGANPNWYYLPEGQAPQTPGWRAMNQDNGFVEPNAFGTSDIACHKRATPGATYIQANPDDTLTIHWNTWPDSHHGPVLNYLAPCNGECTSASAGSLSFTKISEAGLLSGSNPGTWASDTLIAQGFKSDVRIPSNLAPGNYVLRHEIIALHSAGNPNGAQAYPQCLNVRVGGSGSSRLPSGTPANRLYSANDPGIVFSLYRQFNSYPIPGPSVWRG
;
A
#
# COMPACT_ATOMS: atom_id res chain seq x y z
N MET A 1 -57.29 54.09 -18.54
CA MET A 1 -56.92 52.67 -18.35
C MET A 1 -55.41 52.59 -18.23
N PRO A 2 -54.80 52.39 -17.05
CA PRO A 2 -53.37 52.15 -16.96
C PRO A 2 -53.10 50.65 -17.12
N SER A 3 -52.24 50.33 -18.09
CA SER A 3 -51.73 49.01 -18.41
C SER A 3 -50.63 48.59 -17.44
N TYR A 4 -50.80 47.45 -16.77
CA TYR A 4 -49.75 46.84 -15.93
C TYR A 4 -48.86 45.96 -16.80
N SER A 5 -47.55 46.27 -16.83
CA SER A 5 -46.54 45.45 -17.47
C SER A 5 -46.03 44.39 -16.49
N LEU A 6 -46.21 43.11 -16.83
CA LEU A 6 -45.67 41.98 -16.07
C LEU A 6 -44.18 41.84 -16.37
N SER A 7 -43.33 42.21 -15.40
CA SER A 7 -41.89 41.98 -15.49
C SER A 7 -41.59 40.49 -15.27
N SER A 8 -41.06 39.84 -16.29
CA SER A 8 -40.64 38.43 -16.22
C SER A 8 -39.34 38.33 -15.42
N ILE A 9 -39.38 37.67 -14.27
CA ILE A 9 -38.20 37.34 -13.47
C ILE A 9 -37.54 36.12 -14.14
N ALA A 10 -36.43 36.34 -14.84
CA ALA A 10 -35.58 35.27 -15.32
C ALA A 10 -34.84 34.63 -14.14
N ALA A 11 -35.21 33.42 -13.76
CA ALA A 11 -34.49 32.63 -12.76
C ALA A 11 -33.16 32.18 -13.36
N VAL A 12 -32.06 32.81 -12.97
CA VAL A 12 -30.71 32.36 -13.29
C VAL A 12 -30.39 31.15 -12.42
N ALA A 13 -30.45 29.95 -13.00
CA ALA A 13 -29.98 28.73 -12.36
C ALA A 13 -28.45 28.77 -12.25
N VAL A 14 -27.93 29.09 -11.07
CA VAL A 14 -26.50 29.00 -10.77
C VAL A 14 -26.15 27.52 -10.61
N ALA A 15 -25.60 26.92 -11.67
CA ALA A 15 -24.99 25.60 -11.60
C ALA A 15 -23.70 25.70 -10.77
N LEU A 16 -23.75 25.25 -9.51
CA LEU A 16 -22.55 25.08 -8.68
C LEU A 16 -21.66 24.00 -9.32
N PRO A 17 -20.40 24.30 -9.68
CA PRO A 17 -19.48 23.28 -10.13
C PRO A 17 -19.20 22.34 -8.96
N LEU A 18 -19.63 21.09 -9.09
CA LEU A 18 -19.16 19.98 -8.26
C LEU A 18 -17.66 19.81 -8.55
N VAL A 19 -16.82 20.46 -7.74
CA VAL A 19 -15.39 20.17 -7.72
C VAL A 19 -15.26 18.73 -7.22
N GLN A 20 -15.04 17.79 -8.15
CA GLN A 20 -14.62 16.45 -7.78
C GLN A 20 -13.25 16.59 -7.10
N LEU A 21 -13.23 16.48 -5.78
CA LEU A 21 -12.00 16.27 -5.03
C LEU A 21 -11.48 14.90 -5.45
N ALA A 22 -10.67 14.86 -6.51
CA ALA A 22 -9.90 13.68 -6.86
C ALA A 22 -8.97 13.41 -5.67
N SER A 23 -9.32 12.41 -4.85
CA SER A 23 -8.39 11.90 -3.85
C SER A 23 -7.24 11.25 -4.62
N ALA A 24 -6.14 12.00 -4.73
CA ALA A 24 -5.02 11.62 -5.57
C ALA A 24 -4.14 10.54 -4.91
N HIS A 25 -4.53 9.95 -3.78
CA HIS A 25 -3.69 8.99 -3.05
C HIS A 25 -4.58 7.94 -2.35
N GLY A 26 -4.03 6.74 -2.10
CA GLY A 26 -4.80 5.59 -1.64
C GLY A 26 -4.27 4.91 -0.38
N TYR A 27 -5.04 3.95 0.13
CA TYR A 27 -4.70 3.04 1.22
C TYR A 27 -5.32 1.66 0.96
N VAL A 28 -4.88 0.64 1.70
CA VAL A 28 -5.48 -0.70 1.63
C VAL A 28 -6.80 -0.74 2.38
N SER A 29 -7.90 -0.82 1.63
CA SER A 29 -9.27 -0.83 2.15
C SER A 29 -9.70 -2.20 2.68
N GLY A 30 -9.08 -3.28 2.19
CA GLY A 30 -9.38 -4.63 2.64
C GLY A 30 -8.55 -5.71 1.97
N VAL A 31 -8.79 -6.95 2.38
CA VAL A 31 -8.12 -8.16 1.85
C VAL A 31 -9.14 -9.28 1.74
N SER A 32 -9.09 -10.05 0.66
CA SER A 32 -9.84 -11.31 0.54
C SER A 32 -8.87 -12.48 0.38
N VAL A 33 -9.22 -13.62 0.97
CA VAL A 33 -8.44 -14.87 0.85
C VAL A 33 -9.12 -15.77 -0.18
N ASN A 34 -8.40 -16.18 -1.23
CA ASN A 34 -8.90 -17.07 -2.30
C ASN A 34 -10.26 -16.63 -2.89
N GLY A 35 -10.46 -15.33 -3.08
CA GLY A 35 -11.71 -14.76 -3.60
C GLY A 35 -12.90 -14.79 -2.63
N GLY A 36 -12.69 -15.09 -1.36
CA GLY A 36 -13.71 -15.03 -0.31
C GLY A 36 -14.13 -13.60 0.06
N SER A 37 -14.91 -13.48 1.14
CA SER A 37 -15.38 -12.19 1.65
C SER A 37 -14.23 -11.24 2.00
N VAL A 38 -14.44 -9.95 1.74
CA VAL A 38 -13.45 -8.91 2.06
C VAL A 38 -13.39 -8.69 3.57
N ILE A 39 -12.20 -8.86 4.13
CA ILE A 39 -11.83 -8.47 5.48
C ILE A 39 -11.36 -7.02 5.42
N GLN A 40 -11.97 -6.15 6.22
CA GLN A 40 -11.64 -4.72 6.20
C GLN A 40 -10.19 -4.45 6.63
N GLY A 41 -9.53 -3.52 5.94
CA GLY A 41 -8.21 -2.98 6.31
C GLY A 41 -8.32 -1.82 7.31
N ALA A 42 -7.25 -1.07 7.49
CA ALA A 42 -7.26 0.12 8.34
C ALA A 42 -7.57 1.37 7.51
N ASN A 43 -8.83 1.81 7.51
CA ASN A 43 -9.20 3.10 6.92
C ASN A 43 -8.60 4.26 7.74
N PRO A 44 -7.76 5.14 7.17
CA PRO A 44 -7.10 6.26 7.88
C PRO A 44 -8.03 7.19 8.65
N ASN A 45 -9.33 7.24 8.29
CA ASN A 45 -10.36 7.99 9.01
C ASN A 45 -10.62 7.48 10.43
N TRP A 46 -10.03 6.35 10.84
CA TRP A 46 -10.04 5.87 12.23
C TRP A 46 -9.64 6.97 13.23
N TYR A 47 -8.77 7.90 12.82
CA TYR A 47 -8.28 9.00 13.67
C TYR A 47 -9.37 9.99 14.08
N TYR A 48 -10.42 10.12 13.26
CA TYR A 48 -11.54 11.04 13.51
C TYR A 48 -12.71 10.37 14.25
N LEU A 49 -12.63 9.05 14.49
CA LEU A 49 -13.63 8.34 15.26
C LEU A 49 -13.40 8.54 16.76
N PRO A 50 -14.47 8.54 17.58
CA PRO A 50 -14.32 8.56 19.02
C PRO A 50 -13.45 7.40 19.52
N GLU A 51 -12.79 7.62 20.65
CA GLU A 51 -11.94 6.60 21.27
C GLU A 51 -12.71 5.29 21.48
N GLY A 52 -12.07 4.16 21.15
CA GLY A 52 -12.67 2.83 21.25
C GLY A 52 -13.67 2.48 20.14
N GLN A 53 -14.06 3.41 19.27
CA GLN A 53 -15.04 3.14 18.20
C GLN A 53 -14.40 2.78 16.85
N ALA A 54 -13.10 2.99 16.70
CA ALA A 54 -12.41 2.60 15.48
C ALA A 54 -12.48 1.07 15.26
N PRO A 55 -12.86 0.60 14.06
CA PRO A 55 -12.99 -0.83 13.76
C PRO A 55 -11.72 -1.62 14.09
N GLN A 56 -11.91 -2.83 14.64
CA GLN A 56 -10.83 -3.75 14.95
C GLN A 56 -10.51 -4.58 13.71
N THR A 57 -9.39 -4.31 13.06
CA THR A 57 -9.02 -4.90 11.77
C THR A 57 -7.61 -5.50 11.82
N PRO A 58 -7.23 -6.38 10.87
CA PRO A 58 -5.86 -6.88 10.76
C PRO A 58 -4.89 -5.82 10.21
N GLY A 59 -5.41 -4.76 9.59
CA GLY A 59 -4.60 -3.66 9.07
C GLY A 59 -4.00 -2.82 10.20
N TRP A 60 -2.73 -2.46 10.05
CA TRP A 60 -2.06 -1.53 10.95
C TRP A 60 -2.59 -0.12 10.73
N ARG A 61 -2.86 0.59 11.83
CA ARG A 61 -3.28 1.99 11.79
C ARG A 61 -2.05 2.88 11.66
N ALA A 62 -2.14 3.95 10.88
CA ALA A 62 -1.05 4.91 10.73
C ALA A 62 -1.56 6.35 10.65
N MET A 63 -0.64 7.31 10.79
CA MET A 63 -0.90 8.74 10.67
C MET A 63 -0.79 9.18 9.20
N ASN A 64 -1.70 8.69 8.37
CA ASN A 64 -1.79 8.93 6.93
C ASN A 64 -3.20 9.38 6.51
N GLN A 65 -3.80 10.29 7.29
CA GLN A 65 -5.14 10.83 7.03
C GLN A 65 -5.21 11.61 5.70
N ASP A 66 -4.06 12.04 5.20
CA ASP A 66 -3.87 12.63 3.87
C ASP A 66 -3.83 11.58 2.74
N ASN A 67 -3.96 10.29 3.07
CA ASN A 67 -3.62 9.14 2.22
C ASN A 67 -2.17 9.22 1.68
N GLY A 68 -1.29 9.96 2.36
CA GLY A 68 0.03 10.30 1.87
C GLY A 68 1.03 9.14 1.87
N PHE A 69 2.30 9.47 1.70
CA PHE A 69 3.41 8.53 1.58
C PHE A 69 4.48 8.76 2.65
N VAL A 70 5.41 7.81 2.75
CA VAL A 70 6.72 7.96 3.40
C VAL A 70 7.75 8.34 2.35
N GLU A 71 8.46 9.43 2.59
CA GLU A 71 9.49 9.95 1.67
C GLU A 71 10.87 9.31 1.90
N PRO A 72 11.78 9.33 0.91
CA PRO A 72 13.10 8.73 1.00
C PRO A 72 13.95 9.16 2.20
N ASN A 73 13.87 10.43 2.61
CA ASN A 73 14.57 10.93 3.80
C ASN A 73 14.11 10.24 5.10
N ALA A 74 12.90 9.69 5.13
CA ALA A 74 12.36 8.94 6.26
C ALA A 74 12.64 7.42 6.18
N PHE A 75 13.29 6.92 5.11
CA PHE A 75 13.59 5.48 4.95
C PHE A 75 14.53 4.93 6.03
N GLY A 76 15.31 5.78 6.71
CA GLY A 76 16.12 5.39 7.87
C GLY A 76 15.36 5.27 9.20
N THR A 77 14.04 5.50 9.22
CA THR A 77 13.21 5.52 10.44
C THR A 77 12.26 4.32 10.50
N SER A 78 11.50 4.17 11.60
CA SER A 78 10.46 3.14 11.70
C SER A 78 9.24 3.38 10.81
N ASP A 79 9.05 4.59 10.29
CA ASP A 79 7.86 4.92 9.48
C ASP A 79 7.81 4.13 8.18
N ILE A 80 8.96 3.74 7.61
CA ILE A 80 9.01 2.93 6.38
C ILE A 80 8.55 1.48 6.59
N ALA A 81 8.43 1.01 7.84
CA ALA A 81 7.99 -0.35 8.13
C ALA A 81 6.52 -0.55 7.75
N CYS A 82 5.63 0.20 8.37
CA CYS A 82 4.18 0.03 8.28
C CYS A 82 3.44 1.36 8.11
N HIS A 83 4.13 2.39 7.60
CA HIS A 83 3.71 3.78 7.49
C HIS A 83 3.92 4.62 8.77
N LYS A 84 3.77 5.93 8.62
CA LYS A 84 3.94 6.98 9.66
C LYS A 84 3.32 6.59 11.00
N ARG A 85 4.16 6.45 12.04
CA ARG A 85 3.74 6.17 13.43
C ARG A 85 2.75 5.00 13.55
N ALA A 86 2.98 3.94 12.77
CA ALA A 86 2.04 2.84 12.69
C ALA A 86 1.90 2.06 14.01
N THR A 87 0.67 1.65 14.31
CA THR A 87 0.34 0.75 15.42
C THR A 87 -0.30 -0.55 14.90
N PRO A 88 -0.04 -1.69 15.58
CA PRO A 88 -0.54 -2.98 15.12
C PRO A 88 -2.04 -3.06 14.89
N GLY A 89 -2.43 -3.85 13.90
CA GLY A 89 -3.80 -4.33 13.77
C GLY A 89 -4.21 -5.17 14.98
N ALA A 90 -5.51 -5.25 15.24
CA ALA A 90 -6.07 -5.92 16.41
C ALA A 90 -6.54 -7.36 16.14
N THR A 91 -6.73 -7.71 14.87
CA THR A 91 -7.17 -9.05 14.45
C THR A 91 -6.21 -9.64 13.42
N TYR A 92 -6.55 -10.80 12.84
CA TYR A 92 -5.71 -11.53 11.89
C TYR A 92 -6.48 -11.96 10.66
N ILE A 93 -5.83 -11.91 9.50
CA ILE A 93 -6.22 -12.66 8.31
C ILE A 93 -5.76 -14.10 8.52
N GLN A 94 -6.69 -15.06 8.44
CA GLN A 94 -6.32 -16.48 8.46
C GLN A 94 -5.93 -16.90 7.05
N ALA A 95 -4.77 -17.52 6.89
CA ALA A 95 -4.29 -18.03 5.62
C ALA A 95 -3.50 -19.32 5.82
N ASN A 96 -3.33 -20.09 4.76
CA ASN A 96 -2.45 -21.24 4.68
C ASN A 96 -1.38 -21.00 3.60
N PRO A 97 -0.30 -21.79 3.58
CA PRO A 97 0.58 -21.84 2.42
C PRO A 97 -0.22 -22.01 1.13
N ASP A 98 0.25 -21.38 0.05
CA ASP A 98 -0.37 -21.38 -1.29
C ASP A 98 -1.65 -20.56 -1.44
N ASP A 99 -2.26 -20.08 -0.36
CA ASP A 99 -3.40 -19.16 -0.43
C ASP A 99 -2.98 -17.85 -1.13
N THR A 100 -3.91 -17.29 -1.91
CA THR A 100 -3.79 -15.97 -2.51
C THR A 100 -4.55 -14.95 -1.65
N LEU A 101 -3.82 -13.96 -1.16
CA LEU A 101 -4.37 -12.76 -0.55
C LEU A 101 -4.53 -11.69 -1.62
N THR A 102 -5.76 -11.38 -2.00
CA THR A 102 -6.06 -10.23 -2.87
C THR A 102 -6.17 -8.99 -2.01
N ILE A 103 -5.22 -8.08 -2.17
CA ILE A 103 -5.15 -6.79 -1.49
C ILE A 103 -5.98 -5.77 -2.28
N HIS A 104 -6.93 -5.12 -1.60
CA HIS A 104 -7.82 -4.11 -2.20
C HIS A 104 -7.38 -2.72 -1.77
N TRP A 105 -7.06 -1.87 -2.72
CA TRP A 105 -6.88 -0.44 -2.52
C TRP A 105 -8.20 0.29 -2.70
N ASN A 106 -8.40 1.40 -2.00
CA ASN A 106 -9.61 2.23 -2.21
C ASN A 106 -9.57 2.96 -3.57
N THR A 107 -8.38 3.36 -4.02
CA THR A 107 -8.11 4.06 -5.27
C THR A 107 -6.61 4.01 -5.55
N TRP A 108 -6.21 4.27 -6.80
CA TRP A 108 -4.83 4.57 -7.16
C TRP A 108 -4.79 5.49 -8.39
N PRO A 109 -4.01 6.59 -8.39
CA PRO A 109 -3.90 7.46 -9.56
C PRO A 109 -3.11 6.79 -10.68
N ASP A 110 -3.57 6.97 -11.90
CA ASP A 110 -2.89 6.51 -13.12
C ASP A 110 -1.48 7.10 -13.28
N SER A 111 -1.27 8.34 -12.88
CA SER A 111 0.05 8.99 -12.91
C SER A 111 1.08 8.38 -11.97
N HIS A 112 0.65 7.65 -10.93
CA HIS A 112 1.53 7.13 -9.87
C HIS A 112 2.12 5.77 -10.27
N HIS A 113 2.82 5.76 -11.40
CA HIS A 113 3.51 4.59 -11.92
C HIS A 113 4.61 4.12 -10.98
N GLY A 114 4.73 2.80 -10.78
CA GLY A 114 5.84 2.23 -10.04
C GLY A 114 5.67 0.77 -9.65
N PRO A 115 6.66 0.22 -8.91
CA PRO A 115 6.64 -1.17 -8.48
C PRO A 115 5.61 -1.42 -7.37
N VAL A 116 5.21 -2.69 -7.27
CA VAL A 116 4.44 -3.26 -6.17
C VAL A 116 5.29 -4.35 -5.50
N LEU A 117 5.48 -4.26 -4.18
CA LEU A 117 6.41 -5.08 -3.40
C LEU A 117 5.69 -5.70 -2.22
N ASN A 118 6.00 -6.96 -1.92
CA ASN A 118 5.41 -7.67 -0.79
C ASN A 118 6.49 -8.35 0.06
N TYR A 119 6.34 -8.19 1.37
CA TYR A 119 7.26 -8.75 2.35
C TYR A 119 6.52 -9.43 3.49
N LEU A 120 7.14 -10.45 4.07
CA LEU A 120 6.70 -11.04 5.34
C LEU A 120 7.76 -10.79 6.42
N ALA A 121 7.30 -10.48 7.64
CA ALA A 121 8.12 -10.47 8.84
C ALA A 121 7.47 -11.38 9.90
N PRO A 122 8.22 -12.32 10.51
CA PRO A 122 7.69 -13.07 11.64
C PRO A 122 7.50 -12.14 12.85
N CYS A 123 6.36 -12.26 13.54
CA CYS A 123 6.08 -11.45 14.73
C CYS A 123 6.83 -11.94 15.97
N ASN A 124 7.34 -13.19 15.95
CA ASN A 124 7.99 -13.85 17.09
C ASN A 124 7.14 -13.81 18.37
N GLY A 125 5.84 -14.00 18.21
CA GLY A 125 4.82 -13.77 19.23
C GLY A 125 3.52 -13.34 18.58
N GLU A 126 2.74 -12.50 19.27
CA GLU A 126 1.53 -11.92 18.70
C GLU A 126 1.87 -10.66 17.88
N CYS A 127 1.36 -10.58 16.65
CA CYS A 127 1.52 -9.37 15.82
C CYS A 127 0.79 -8.17 16.42
N THR A 128 -0.28 -8.40 17.19
CA THR A 128 -1.07 -7.35 17.87
C THR A 128 -0.28 -6.59 18.94
N SER A 129 0.88 -7.10 19.37
CA SER A 129 1.80 -6.44 20.31
C SER A 129 3.17 -6.12 19.70
N ALA A 130 3.34 -6.31 18.39
CA ALA A 130 4.59 -6.02 17.69
C ALA A 130 4.86 -4.51 17.62
N SER A 131 6.13 -4.13 17.44
CA SER A 131 6.51 -2.76 17.11
C SER A 131 7.00 -2.69 15.67
N ALA A 132 6.58 -1.66 14.92
CA ALA A 132 6.96 -1.51 13.52
C ALA A 132 8.50 -1.52 13.34
N GLY A 133 9.23 -0.86 14.25
CA GLY A 133 10.68 -0.76 14.21
C GLY A 133 11.44 -2.03 14.56
N SER A 134 10.79 -3.04 15.15
CA SER A 134 11.44 -4.33 15.50
C SER A 134 11.30 -5.38 14.40
N LEU A 135 10.51 -5.13 13.36
CA LEU A 135 10.25 -6.09 12.29
C LEU A 135 11.41 -6.14 11.29
N SER A 136 11.77 -7.37 10.90
CA SER A 136 12.71 -7.64 9.81
C SER A 136 12.00 -8.38 8.70
N PHE A 137 12.06 -7.81 7.50
CA PHE A 137 11.21 -8.17 6.37
C PHE A 137 11.97 -9.02 5.35
N THR A 138 11.36 -10.13 4.95
CA THR A 138 11.80 -10.96 3.83
C THR A 138 10.91 -10.65 2.64
N LYS A 139 11.49 -10.26 1.50
CA LYS A 139 10.73 -10.00 0.27
C LYS A 139 10.22 -11.33 -0.29
N ILE A 140 8.91 -11.43 -0.53
CA ILE A 140 8.26 -12.65 -1.04
C ILE A 140 7.76 -12.50 -2.48
N SER A 141 7.53 -11.27 -2.95
CA SER A 141 7.27 -10.98 -4.36
C SER A 141 7.57 -9.53 -4.68
N GLU A 142 7.83 -9.29 -5.96
CA GLU A 142 7.98 -7.96 -6.54
C GLU A 142 7.49 -7.96 -7.99
N ALA A 143 6.93 -6.84 -8.41
CA ALA A 143 6.71 -6.51 -9.81
C ALA A 143 7.07 -5.03 -10.01
N GLY A 144 7.80 -4.72 -11.08
CA GLY A 144 8.28 -3.37 -11.38
C GLY A 144 7.75 -2.87 -12.72
N LEU A 145 8.68 -2.49 -13.59
CA LEU A 145 8.40 -2.20 -15.00
C LEU A 145 8.09 -3.51 -15.75
N LEU A 146 6.97 -3.53 -16.49
CA LEU A 146 6.53 -4.66 -17.30
C LEU A 146 6.93 -4.50 -18.78
N SER A 147 6.82 -3.29 -19.33
CA SER A 147 7.21 -3.02 -20.72
C SER A 147 7.37 -1.54 -21.01
N GLY A 148 8.22 -1.22 -22.00
CA GLY A 148 8.39 0.14 -22.51
C GLY A 148 9.13 1.08 -21.55
N SER A 149 9.10 2.36 -21.86
CA SER A 149 9.62 3.45 -21.03
C SER A 149 8.89 4.74 -21.40
N ASN A 150 9.00 5.78 -20.56
CA ASN A 150 8.31 7.06 -20.75
C ASN A 150 6.78 6.95 -20.92
N PRO A 151 6.00 6.52 -19.90
CA PRO A 151 6.42 5.87 -18.64
C PRO A 151 6.60 4.35 -18.78
N GLY A 152 6.09 3.74 -19.85
CA GLY A 152 5.95 2.28 -19.94
C GLY A 152 4.71 1.78 -19.20
N THR A 153 4.65 0.47 -18.98
CA THR A 153 3.60 -0.20 -18.20
C THR A 153 4.21 -0.77 -16.94
N TRP A 154 3.63 -0.50 -15.80
CA TRP A 154 4.12 -0.83 -14.47
C TRP A 154 3.18 -1.76 -13.71
N ALA A 155 3.68 -2.33 -12.62
CA ALA A 155 2.88 -3.12 -11.70
C ALA A 155 1.67 -2.35 -11.13
N SER A 156 1.82 -1.06 -10.84
CA SER A 156 0.70 -0.17 -10.45
C SER A 156 -0.41 -0.10 -11.50
N ASP A 157 -0.06 -0.16 -12.79
CA ASP A 157 -1.04 -0.07 -13.88
C ASP A 157 -1.84 -1.36 -13.98
N THR A 158 -1.21 -2.51 -13.70
CA THR A 158 -1.90 -3.79 -13.54
C THR A 158 -2.87 -3.74 -12.36
N LEU A 159 -2.45 -3.15 -11.23
CA LEU A 159 -3.32 -2.97 -10.07
C LEU A 159 -4.56 -2.14 -10.41
N ILE A 160 -4.40 -1.03 -11.14
CA ILE A 160 -5.52 -0.21 -11.61
C ILE A 160 -6.43 -1.03 -12.53
N ALA A 161 -5.87 -1.71 -13.52
CA ALA A 161 -6.62 -2.53 -14.49
C ALA A 161 -7.40 -3.68 -13.82
N GLN A 162 -6.94 -4.16 -12.67
CA GLN A 162 -7.61 -5.19 -11.86
C GLN A 162 -8.64 -4.61 -10.87
N GLY A 163 -9.01 -3.34 -11.03
CA GLY A 163 -9.99 -2.67 -10.15
C GLY A 163 -9.40 -2.35 -8.79
N PHE A 164 -8.18 -1.82 -8.77
CA PHE A 164 -7.39 -1.47 -7.58
C PHE A 164 -7.04 -2.66 -6.69
N LYS A 165 -6.68 -3.78 -7.31
CA LYS A 165 -6.36 -5.03 -6.62
C LYS A 165 -4.96 -5.51 -6.94
N SER A 166 -4.32 -6.17 -5.96
CA SER A 166 -3.05 -6.85 -6.14
C SER A 166 -3.08 -8.18 -5.42
N ASP A 167 -2.72 -9.25 -6.12
CA ASP A 167 -2.62 -10.58 -5.53
C ASP A 167 -1.25 -10.81 -4.90
N VAL A 168 -1.26 -11.42 -3.70
CA VAL A 168 -0.07 -11.82 -2.97
C VAL A 168 -0.23 -13.28 -2.57
N ARG A 169 0.67 -14.15 -3.04
CA ARG A 169 0.64 -15.56 -2.68
C ARG A 169 1.43 -15.80 -1.41
N ILE A 170 0.84 -16.49 -0.42
CA ILE A 170 1.58 -16.97 0.74
C ILE A 170 2.58 -18.03 0.26
N PRO A 171 3.89 -17.90 0.58
CA PRO A 171 4.90 -18.83 0.11
C PRO A 171 4.55 -20.30 0.40
N SER A 172 4.79 -21.16 -0.57
CA SER A 172 4.62 -22.60 -0.43
C SER A 172 5.47 -23.12 0.73
N ASN A 173 4.95 -24.10 1.47
CA ASN A 173 5.61 -24.72 2.62
C ASN A 173 6.04 -23.73 3.74
N LEU A 174 5.54 -22.48 3.75
CA LEU A 174 5.81 -21.54 4.85
C LEU A 174 5.36 -22.15 6.19
N ALA A 175 6.24 -22.11 7.18
CA ALA A 175 5.95 -22.63 8.51
C ALA A 175 4.78 -21.87 9.16
N PRO A 176 3.89 -22.56 9.91
CA PRO A 176 2.81 -21.92 10.65
C PRO A 176 3.34 -20.85 11.61
N GLY A 177 2.60 -19.77 11.78
CA GLY A 177 2.98 -18.68 12.66
C GLY A 177 2.21 -17.39 12.42
N ASN A 178 2.50 -16.39 13.26
CA ASN A 178 1.99 -15.04 13.14
C ASN A 178 3.02 -14.19 12.37
N TYR A 179 2.58 -13.57 11.28
CA TYR A 179 3.41 -12.76 10.39
C TYR A 179 2.75 -11.39 10.15
N VAL A 180 3.58 -10.37 9.95
CA VAL A 180 3.15 -9.12 9.31
C VAL A 180 3.44 -9.22 7.81
N LEU A 181 2.38 -9.11 7.00
CA LEU A 181 2.49 -8.82 5.58
C LEU A 181 2.62 -7.32 5.39
N ARG A 182 3.73 -6.88 4.79
CA ARG A 182 3.95 -5.51 4.34
C ARG A 182 3.78 -5.47 2.83
N HIS A 183 2.67 -4.89 2.37
CA HIS A 183 2.38 -4.60 0.97
C HIS A 183 2.74 -3.15 0.68
N GLU A 184 3.35 -2.86 -0.45
CA GLU A 184 3.80 -1.50 -0.76
C GLU A 184 3.73 -1.20 -2.25
N ILE A 185 3.29 0.01 -2.56
CA ILE A 185 3.51 0.64 -3.87
C ILE A 185 4.53 1.77 -3.67
N ILE A 186 5.49 1.90 -4.59
CA ILE A 186 6.39 3.06 -4.63
C ILE A 186 6.05 3.88 -5.87
N ALA A 187 5.44 5.05 -5.72
CA ALA A 187 5.15 5.91 -6.85
C ALA A 187 6.41 6.68 -7.29
N LEU A 188 6.69 6.65 -8.59
CA LEU A 188 7.92 7.17 -9.18
C LEU A 188 7.73 8.45 -10.02
N HIS A 189 6.50 8.97 -10.11
CA HIS A 189 6.16 10.11 -10.98
C HIS A 189 7.00 11.37 -10.71
N SER A 190 7.58 11.50 -9.51
CA SER A 190 8.50 12.58 -9.12
C SER A 190 9.91 12.09 -8.77
N ALA A 191 10.20 10.79 -8.92
CA ALA A 191 11.45 10.13 -8.47
C ALA A 191 12.70 10.51 -9.28
N GLY A 192 12.56 11.27 -10.36
CA GLY A 192 13.71 11.85 -11.06
C GLY A 192 14.52 12.84 -10.21
N ASN A 193 13.90 13.38 -9.15
CA ASN A 193 14.55 14.26 -8.18
C ASN A 193 14.89 13.49 -6.90
N PRO A 194 15.99 13.84 -6.20
CA PRO A 194 16.25 13.36 -4.85
C PRO A 194 15.04 13.59 -3.93
N ASN A 195 14.73 12.60 -3.07
CA ASN A 195 13.55 12.61 -2.19
C ASN A 195 12.19 12.66 -2.93
N GLY A 196 12.15 12.40 -4.24
CA GLY A 196 10.93 12.51 -5.05
C GLY A 196 10.10 11.23 -5.19
N ALA A 197 10.67 10.05 -4.87
CA ALA A 197 9.88 8.82 -4.79
C ALA A 197 8.93 8.85 -3.59
N GLN A 198 7.83 8.11 -3.68
CA GLN A 198 6.79 8.12 -2.65
C GLN A 198 6.43 6.68 -2.29
N ALA A 199 6.75 6.25 -1.06
CA ALA A 199 6.49 4.89 -0.61
C ALA A 199 5.18 4.80 0.18
N TYR A 200 4.33 3.84 -0.15
CA TYR A 200 3.02 3.62 0.48
C TYR A 200 2.96 2.24 1.15
N PRO A 201 3.75 1.99 2.21
CA PRO A 201 3.70 0.71 2.92
C PRO A 201 2.39 0.56 3.69
N GLN A 202 1.79 -0.62 3.61
CA GLN A 202 0.56 -0.99 4.32
C GLN A 202 0.79 -2.37 4.96
N CYS A 203 0.63 -2.44 6.28
CA CYS A 203 0.87 -3.68 7.04
C CYS A 203 -0.43 -4.37 7.45
N LEU A 204 -0.41 -5.70 7.40
CA LEU A 204 -1.53 -6.58 7.71
C LEU A 204 -1.04 -7.72 8.59
N ASN A 205 -1.76 -8.01 9.67
CA ASN A 205 -1.53 -9.20 10.48
C ASN A 205 -2.08 -10.43 9.77
N VAL A 206 -1.23 -11.43 9.54
CA VAL A 206 -1.59 -12.71 8.93
C VAL A 206 -1.20 -13.84 9.87
N ARG A 207 -2.14 -14.74 10.15
CA ARG A 207 -1.88 -15.99 10.87
C ARG A 207 -1.87 -17.12 9.85
N VAL A 208 -0.68 -17.68 9.64
CA VAL A 208 -0.45 -18.79 8.71
C VAL A 208 -0.61 -20.11 9.47
N GLY A 209 -1.52 -20.95 8.98
CA GLY A 209 -1.73 -22.31 9.48
C GLY A 209 -0.96 -23.38 8.69
N GLY A 210 -1.51 -24.59 8.64
CA GLY A 210 -0.98 -25.70 7.86
C GLY A 210 0.16 -26.48 8.55
N SER A 211 0.94 -27.20 7.74
CA SER A 211 2.04 -28.07 8.18
C SER A 211 3.38 -27.75 7.50
N GLY A 212 3.50 -26.54 6.94
CA GLY A 212 4.72 -26.08 6.29
C GLY A 212 5.92 -26.09 7.25
N SER A 213 7.12 -26.13 6.69
CA SER A 213 8.39 -26.24 7.44
C SER A 213 9.43 -25.20 7.07
N SER A 214 9.26 -24.47 5.95
CA SER A 214 10.17 -23.42 5.52
C SER A 214 10.05 -22.21 6.44
N ARG A 215 11.14 -21.86 7.12
CA ARG A 215 11.23 -20.64 7.93
C ARG A 215 11.75 -19.50 7.06
N LEU A 216 11.17 -18.31 7.23
CA LEU A 216 11.76 -17.11 6.63
C LEU A 216 13.21 -16.95 7.10
N PRO A 217 14.12 -16.47 6.24
CA PRO A 217 15.43 -16.01 6.69
C PRO A 217 15.27 -14.85 7.69
N SER A 218 16.36 -14.40 8.31
CA SER A 218 16.33 -13.34 9.32
C SER A 218 15.70 -12.01 8.84
N GLY A 219 15.57 -11.83 7.52
CA GLY A 219 15.02 -10.63 6.89
C GLY A 219 15.93 -9.42 7.02
N THR A 220 15.47 -8.30 6.47
CA THR A 220 16.12 -6.99 6.53
C THR A 220 15.27 -6.05 7.40
N PRO A 221 15.84 -5.39 8.43
CA PRO A 221 15.08 -4.39 9.19
C PRO A 221 14.50 -3.31 8.29
N ALA A 222 13.29 -2.84 8.60
CA ALA A 222 12.56 -1.88 7.78
C ALA A 222 13.41 -0.66 7.36
N ASN A 223 14.14 -0.09 8.33
CA ASN A 223 14.98 1.09 8.13
C ASN A 223 16.26 0.85 7.30
N ARG A 224 16.42 -0.37 6.79
CA ARG A 224 17.50 -0.79 5.90
C ARG A 224 16.98 -1.44 4.62
N LEU A 225 15.66 -1.40 4.37
CA LEU A 225 15.10 -1.89 3.12
C LEU A 225 15.57 -1.04 1.94
N TYR A 226 15.56 0.29 2.10
CA TYR A 226 15.85 1.23 1.03
C TYR A 226 16.84 2.29 1.48
N SER A 227 17.67 2.75 0.55
CA SER A 227 18.42 4.00 0.66
C SER A 227 17.76 5.09 -0.16
N ALA A 228 17.83 6.34 0.31
CA ALA A 228 17.32 7.49 -0.44
C ALA A 228 18.01 7.69 -1.79
N ASN A 229 19.17 7.06 -2.00
CA ASN A 229 19.97 7.13 -3.22
C ASN A 229 19.96 5.83 -4.03
N ASP A 230 19.11 4.85 -3.68
CA ASP A 230 19.02 3.63 -4.47
C ASP A 230 18.62 3.97 -5.92
N PRO A 231 19.17 3.26 -6.93
CA PRO A 231 18.92 3.58 -8.33
C PRO A 231 17.46 3.40 -8.76
N GLY A 232 16.67 2.61 -7.99
CA GLY A 232 15.23 2.48 -8.18
C GLY A 232 14.40 3.54 -7.44
N ILE A 233 15.01 4.29 -6.52
CA ILE A 233 14.40 5.35 -5.70
C ILE A 233 14.66 6.72 -6.31
N VAL A 234 15.87 6.97 -6.82
CA VAL A 234 16.17 8.14 -7.66
C VAL A 234 16.15 7.69 -9.12
N PHE A 235 14.96 7.69 -9.73
CA PHE A 235 14.71 7.14 -11.05
C PHE A 235 13.79 8.05 -11.88
N SER A 236 14.26 8.52 -13.04
CA SER A 236 13.48 9.36 -13.95
C SER A 236 12.73 8.49 -14.98
N LEU A 237 11.45 8.22 -14.72
CA LEU A 237 10.63 7.36 -15.59
C LEU A 237 10.20 8.02 -16.92
N TYR A 238 10.43 9.32 -17.09
CA TYR A 238 10.14 10.07 -18.33
C TYR A 238 11.30 10.07 -19.33
N ARG A 239 12.25 9.15 -19.18
CA ARG A 239 13.38 8.94 -20.09
C ARG A 239 13.25 7.58 -20.78
N GLN A 240 14.08 7.35 -21.78
CA GLN A 240 14.25 6.03 -22.37
C GLN A 240 15.13 5.17 -21.44
N PHE A 241 14.67 3.96 -21.14
CA PHE A 241 15.39 2.93 -20.37
C PHE A 241 14.90 1.54 -20.76
N ASN A 242 15.75 0.53 -20.53
CA ASN A 242 15.44 -0.85 -20.90
C ASN A 242 15.04 -1.72 -19.69
N SER A 243 15.31 -1.25 -18.47
CA SER A 243 15.06 -1.98 -17.24
C SER A 243 14.91 -1.02 -16.06
N TYR A 244 14.20 -1.48 -15.02
CA TYR A 244 14.06 -0.77 -13.76
C TYR A 244 14.70 -1.57 -12.62
N PRO A 245 15.67 -1.01 -11.87
CA PRO A 245 16.27 -1.68 -10.72
C PRO A 245 15.33 -1.61 -9.52
N ILE A 246 14.53 -2.66 -9.30
CA ILE A 246 13.58 -2.73 -8.19
C ILE A 246 14.33 -2.59 -6.84
N PRO A 247 13.93 -1.67 -5.95
CA PRO A 247 14.64 -1.43 -4.69
C PRO A 247 14.41 -2.56 -3.66
N GLY A 248 15.26 -2.63 -2.65
CA GLY A 248 15.17 -3.60 -1.55
C GLY A 248 15.91 -4.93 -1.79
N PRO A 249 15.87 -5.83 -0.80
CA PRO A 249 16.55 -7.12 -0.87
C PRO A 249 15.95 -8.02 -1.97
N SER A 250 16.68 -9.06 -2.37
CA SER A 250 16.19 -10.05 -3.35
C SER A 250 14.96 -10.81 -2.84
N VAL A 251 14.08 -11.23 -3.75
CA VAL A 251 12.95 -12.12 -3.44
C VAL A 251 13.44 -13.47 -2.91
N TRP A 252 12.92 -13.88 -1.76
CA TRP A 252 13.07 -15.24 -1.23
C TRP A 252 12.18 -16.22 -2.00
N ARG A 253 12.72 -17.37 -2.39
CA ARG A 253 12.04 -18.32 -3.28
C ARG A 253 11.60 -19.64 -2.62
N GLY A 254 11.63 -19.73 -1.28
CA GLY A 254 11.33 -20.96 -0.55
C GLY A 254 12.57 -21.77 -0.24
#